data_AF-A6QQJ4-F1
#
_entry.id   AF-A6QQJ4-F1
#
_cell.length_a   1.000
_cell.length_b   1.000
_cell.length_c   1.000
_cell.angle_alpha   90.00
_cell.angle_beta   90.00
_cell.angle_gamma   90.00
#
_symmetry.space_group_name_H-M   'P 1'
#
loop_
_entity.id
_entity.type
_entity.pdbx_description
1 polymer ?
#
loop_
_entity_poly.entity_id
_entity_poly.type
_entity_poly.pdbx_seq_one_letter_code
_entity_poly.pdbx_strand_id
1 'polypeptide(L)'
;MMNCELLATCSALGYLEGDTYHKEPDCLESVKDLIRYLRHEDETRDVRQQLGSAQILQSDLLPILTQHRQDKPLFDAVIRLMVNLTQPALLCFGSVPKEPSFRHHFLQVLAYLQAYKEAFASEKAFGVLSETLYELLQLGWEERQEEDNLLIERILLLVRNVLHVPADLEQEKRIDDDASVHDRLLWAIHLSGLDDLLLFLASSPAEQQWSLHVLEIISLMFRDQNPEQLAGVGQGRLAQERRTDVAELEVLRQREMAEKKTRALQRGNRHSRFGGSYIIQGLKSIGERDLVFHKGLHNLQNYTSDLGKQPRRVPKRRQAARELSIQRRSALNVRLFLRDFCSEFLENCYNRLMGSVKDHLLREKAQQHDETYYMWSLAFFMAFNRAASFRPGLVSETLSVRTFHFIEQNLTNYYEMMLTDRKEAVSWARRMHLALKAYQELLATVNEMDVCPDEAVRESSRIIKSEAWPGCWSRLPCLSTQTSPFPSQLHLSPPSPSFPDQSFHPLLFSVCRQHFLCDGVPGALPGSLSEV
;
A
#
# COMPACT_ATOMS: atom_id res chain seq x y z
N MET A 1 31.98 6.70 -13.19
CA MET A 1 33.17 5.97 -12.70
C MET A 1 33.05 5.90 -11.19
N MET A 2 33.24 4.72 -10.61
CA MET A 2 33.18 4.54 -9.17
C MET A 2 34.40 5.22 -8.53
N ASN A 3 34.21 5.92 -7.41
CA ASN A 3 35.32 6.57 -6.70
C ASN A 3 36.36 5.51 -6.31
N CYS A 4 37.64 5.75 -6.63
CA CYS A 4 38.71 4.78 -6.43
C CYS A 4 38.82 4.33 -4.96
N GLU A 5 38.58 5.24 -4.01
CA GLU A 5 38.58 4.93 -2.58
C GLU A 5 37.43 3.99 -2.19
N LEU A 6 36.23 4.21 -2.75
CA LEU A 6 35.07 3.36 -2.49
C LEU A 6 35.28 1.95 -3.04
N LEU A 7 35.84 1.82 -4.25
CA LEU A 7 36.21 0.53 -4.84
C LEU A 7 37.23 -0.21 -4.00
N ALA A 8 38.31 0.46 -3.58
CA ALA A 8 39.34 -0.14 -2.74
C ALA A 8 38.76 -0.64 -1.42
N THR A 9 37.85 0.13 -0.81
CA THR A 9 37.15 -0.24 0.43
C THR A 9 36.23 -1.45 0.23
N CYS A 10 35.54 -1.54 -0.91
CA CYS A 10 34.69 -2.70 -1.23
C CYS A 10 35.52 -3.97 -1.40
N SER A 11 36.64 -3.89 -2.13
CA SER A 11 37.53 -5.04 -2.33
C SER A 11 38.18 -5.51 -1.03
N ALA A 12 38.35 -4.61 -0.05
CA ALA A 12 38.92 -4.92 1.26
C ALA A 12 37.95 -5.60 2.24
N LEU A 13 36.72 -5.94 1.81
CA LEU A 13 35.76 -6.65 2.67
C LEU A 13 36.09 -8.14 2.78
N GLY A 14 36.48 -8.77 1.68
CA GLY A 14 36.65 -10.22 1.58
C GLY A 14 36.30 -10.78 0.20
N TYR A 15 36.18 -12.09 0.14
CA TYR A 15 35.79 -12.81 -1.07
C TYR A 15 35.08 -14.11 -0.73
N LEU A 16 34.27 -14.59 -1.68
CA LEU A 16 33.59 -15.87 -1.58
C LEU A 16 34.39 -16.96 -2.30
N GLU A 17 34.89 -17.95 -1.56
CA GLU A 17 35.53 -19.15 -2.11
C GLU A 17 34.57 -20.34 -1.99
N GLY A 18 33.89 -20.65 -3.09
CA GLY A 18 32.82 -21.65 -3.09
C GLY A 18 31.59 -21.15 -2.30
N ASP A 19 31.32 -21.77 -1.16
CA ASP A 19 30.21 -21.40 -0.25
C ASP A 19 30.70 -20.75 1.06
N THR A 20 32.03 -20.57 1.20
CA THR A 20 32.63 -19.98 2.40
C THR A 20 33.12 -18.57 2.09
N TYR A 21 32.70 -17.59 2.90
CA TYR A 21 33.13 -16.21 2.78
C TYR A 21 34.36 -15.97 3.66
N HIS A 22 35.45 -15.54 3.04
CA HIS A 22 36.70 -15.22 3.71
C HIS A 22 36.80 -13.70 3.87
N LYS A 23 36.65 -13.22 5.11
CA LYS A 23 36.83 -11.80 5.45
C LYS A 23 38.30 -11.40 5.47
N GLU A 24 38.61 -10.19 5.05
CA GLU A 24 39.94 -9.61 5.24
C GLU A 24 40.15 -9.12 6.68
N PRO A 25 41.41 -8.94 7.13
CA PRO A 25 41.70 -8.51 8.51
C PRO A 25 41.05 -7.17 8.90
N ASP A 26 40.98 -6.23 7.96
CA ASP A 26 40.46 -4.87 8.19
C ASP A 26 38.97 -4.72 7.81
N CYS A 27 38.24 -5.83 7.62
CA CYS A 27 36.84 -5.84 7.18
C CYS A 27 35.92 -4.94 8.03
N LEU A 28 36.08 -4.93 9.36
CA LEU A 28 35.29 -4.06 10.25
C LEU A 28 35.53 -2.57 9.97
N GLU A 29 36.78 -2.17 9.74
CA GLU A 29 37.10 -0.78 9.44
C GLU A 29 36.59 -0.41 8.04
N SER A 30 36.71 -1.30 7.06
CA SER A 30 36.10 -1.10 5.74
C SER A 30 34.58 -0.91 5.81
N VAL A 31 33.86 -1.72 6.59
CA VAL A 31 32.40 -1.53 6.79
C VAL A 31 32.11 -0.18 7.46
N LYS A 32 32.90 0.23 8.46
CA LYS A 32 32.74 1.56 9.09
C LYS A 32 33.00 2.68 8.10
N ASP A 33 33.97 2.55 7.20
CA ASP A 33 34.27 3.52 6.16
C ASP A 33 33.15 3.62 5.12
N LEU A 34 32.56 2.50 4.70
CA LEU A 34 31.37 2.50 3.84
C LEU A 34 30.20 3.28 4.48
N ILE A 35 30.01 3.13 5.79
CA ILE A 35 29.01 3.91 6.53
C ILE A 35 29.37 5.40 6.57
N ARG A 36 30.66 5.75 6.71
CA ARG A 36 31.12 7.14 6.64
C ARG A 36 30.87 7.73 5.25
N TYR A 37 31.16 7.00 4.18
CA TYR A 37 30.89 7.46 2.80
C TYR A 37 29.40 7.72 2.58
N LEU A 38 28.50 6.85 3.04
CA LEU A 38 27.05 7.07 2.92
C LEU A 38 26.54 8.31 3.68
N ARG A 39 27.21 8.72 4.77
CA ARG A 39 26.85 9.96 5.49
C ARG A 39 27.24 11.23 4.73
N HIS A 40 28.18 11.12 3.79
CA HIS A 40 28.73 12.24 3.03
C HIS A 40 28.43 12.13 1.53
N GLU A 41 27.44 11.30 1.14
CA GLU A 41 27.01 11.17 -0.24
C GLU A 41 26.36 12.45 -0.76
N ASP A 42 26.47 12.68 -2.07
CA ASP A 42 25.93 13.88 -2.70
C ASP A 42 24.38 13.84 -2.87
N GLU A 43 23.81 14.88 -3.48
CA GLU A 43 22.36 14.94 -3.77
C GLU A 43 21.91 13.88 -4.78
N THR A 44 22.82 13.33 -5.57
CA THR A 44 22.54 12.25 -6.51
C THR A 44 22.52 10.89 -5.82
N ARG A 45 23.00 10.81 -4.57
CA ARG A 45 23.14 9.55 -3.83
C ARG A 45 24.13 8.63 -4.54
N ASP A 46 25.27 9.20 -4.93
CA ASP A 46 26.31 8.56 -5.72
C ASP A 46 26.90 7.32 -5.03
N VAL A 47 27.15 7.39 -3.72
CA VAL A 47 27.76 6.29 -2.96
C VAL A 47 26.85 5.06 -2.93
N ARG A 48 25.57 5.21 -2.55
CA ARG A 48 24.65 4.06 -2.55
C ARG A 48 24.40 3.49 -3.94
N GLN A 49 24.42 4.33 -4.99
CA GLN A 49 24.30 3.86 -6.36
C GLN A 49 25.51 3.01 -6.78
N GLN A 50 26.71 3.42 -6.38
CA GLN A 50 27.95 2.70 -6.64
C GLN A 50 27.97 1.36 -5.88
N LEU A 51 27.60 1.35 -4.59
CA LEU A 51 27.49 0.14 -3.79
C LEU A 51 26.44 -0.84 -4.34
N GLY A 52 25.30 -0.33 -4.81
CA GLY A 52 24.27 -1.13 -5.47
C GLY A 52 24.72 -1.70 -6.81
N SER A 53 25.44 -0.90 -7.61
CA SER A 53 26.03 -1.37 -8.87
C SER A 53 27.05 -2.48 -8.66
N ALA A 54 27.82 -2.42 -7.57
CA ALA A 54 28.79 -3.44 -7.21
C ALA A 54 28.18 -4.63 -6.46
N GLN A 55 26.87 -4.61 -6.18
CA GLN A 55 26.13 -5.67 -5.47
C GLN A 55 26.70 -6.04 -4.09
N ILE A 56 27.34 -5.08 -3.40
CA ILE A 56 28.04 -5.31 -2.12
C ILE A 56 27.14 -5.93 -1.06
N LEU A 57 25.86 -5.58 -1.04
CA LEU A 57 24.90 -6.17 -0.11
C LEU A 57 24.75 -7.67 -0.34
N GLN A 58 24.69 -8.09 -1.60
CA GLN A 58 24.49 -9.47 -2.01
C GLN A 58 25.78 -10.29 -1.95
N SER A 59 26.90 -9.75 -2.43
CA SER A 59 28.18 -10.45 -2.54
C SER A 59 28.93 -10.55 -1.22
N ASP A 60 28.81 -9.54 -0.36
CA ASP A 60 29.66 -9.42 0.83
C ASP A 60 28.84 -9.32 2.12
N LEU A 61 27.90 -8.38 2.23
CA LEU A 61 27.21 -8.12 3.50
C LEU A 61 26.31 -9.29 3.93
N LEU A 62 25.55 -9.91 3.02
CA LEU A 62 24.73 -11.08 3.34
C LEU A 62 25.56 -12.31 3.73
N PRO A 63 26.66 -12.66 3.03
CA PRO A 63 27.57 -13.70 3.49
C PRO A 63 28.22 -13.38 4.85
N ILE A 64 28.67 -12.14 5.09
CA ILE A 64 29.22 -11.75 6.39
C ILE A 64 28.17 -11.90 7.49
N LEU A 65 26.95 -11.41 7.25
CA LEU A 65 25.81 -11.54 8.18
C LEU A 65 25.57 -13.01 8.55
N THR A 66 25.55 -13.90 7.56
CA THR A 66 25.14 -15.29 7.75
C THR A 66 26.26 -16.24 8.20
N GLN A 67 27.54 -15.88 7.98
CA GLN A 67 28.68 -16.76 8.27
C GLN A 67 29.57 -16.25 9.42
N HIS A 68 29.58 -14.93 9.69
CA HIS A 68 30.49 -14.30 10.65
C HIS A 68 29.78 -13.65 11.85
N ARG A 69 28.57 -14.12 12.20
CA ARG A 69 27.76 -13.59 13.32
C ARG A 69 28.49 -13.52 14.66
N GLN A 70 29.43 -14.43 14.92
CA GLN A 70 30.18 -14.48 16.20
C GLN A 70 31.05 -13.24 16.42
N ASP A 71 31.44 -12.54 15.36
CA ASP A 71 32.16 -11.28 15.42
C ASP A 71 31.15 -10.13 15.67
N LYS A 72 30.77 -9.94 16.94
CA LYS A 72 29.70 -8.99 17.33
C LYS A 72 29.92 -7.56 16.80
N PRO A 73 31.12 -6.95 16.89
CA PRO A 73 31.35 -5.61 16.35
C PRO A 73 31.16 -5.53 14.83
N LEU A 74 31.61 -6.55 14.09
CA LEU A 74 31.40 -6.63 12.64
C LEU A 74 29.93 -6.84 12.30
N PHE A 75 29.25 -7.73 13.01
CA PHE A 75 27.83 -7.99 12.83
C PHE A 75 26.99 -6.71 13.02
N ASP A 76 27.20 -5.96 14.11
CA ASP A 76 26.51 -4.69 14.35
C ASP A 76 26.79 -3.66 13.24
N ALA A 77 28.06 -3.55 12.81
CA ALA A 77 28.44 -2.64 11.74
C ALA A 77 27.77 -3.00 10.41
N VAL A 78 27.69 -4.29 10.07
CA VAL A 78 27.02 -4.80 8.85
C VAL A 78 25.52 -4.50 8.91
N ILE A 79 24.85 -4.81 10.02
CA ILE A 79 23.44 -4.47 10.22
C ILE A 79 23.21 -2.96 10.03
N ARG A 80 24.05 -2.12 10.64
CA ARG A 80 23.95 -0.66 10.51
C ARG A 80 24.12 -0.19 9.06
N LEU A 81 25.03 -0.80 8.30
CA LEU A 81 25.21 -0.51 6.87
C LEU A 81 23.99 -0.97 6.05
N MET A 82 23.48 -2.18 6.29
CA MET A 82 22.31 -2.71 5.59
C MET A 82 21.04 -1.88 5.86
N VAL A 83 20.83 -1.41 7.10
CA VAL A 83 19.72 -0.48 7.43
C VAL A 83 19.82 0.80 6.60
N ASN A 84 21.02 1.37 6.42
CA ASN A 84 21.21 2.58 5.62
C ASN A 84 20.96 2.32 4.11
N LEU A 85 21.54 1.24 3.57
CA LEU A 85 21.38 0.87 2.16
C LEU A 85 19.94 0.52 1.79
N THR A 86 19.15 0.02 2.74
CA THR A 86 17.74 -0.38 2.53
C THR A 86 16.75 0.76 2.80
N GLN A 87 17.20 1.97 3.13
CA GLN A 87 16.32 3.12 3.35
C GLN A 87 15.38 3.35 2.13
N PRO A 88 14.09 3.65 2.35
CA PRO A 88 13.18 3.95 1.26
C PRO A 88 13.70 5.09 0.38
N ALA A 89 13.67 4.93 -0.94
CA ALA A 89 14.17 5.94 -1.88
C ALA A 89 13.51 7.33 -1.67
N LEU A 90 12.26 7.37 -1.22
CA LEU A 90 11.57 8.61 -0.85
C LEU A 90 12.28 9.34 0.30
N LEU A 91 12.81 8.63 1.29
CA LEU A 91 13.58 9.23 2.38
C LEU A 91 14.95 9.71 1.90
N CYS A 92 15.57 8.99 0.97
CA CYS A 92 16.86 9.39 0.39
C CYS A 92 16.75 10.69 -0.41
N PHE A 93 15.68 10.88 -1.21
CA PHE A 93 15.52 12.04 -2.08
C PHE A 93 14.53 13.09 -1.55
N GLY A 94 13.87 12.83 -0.42
CA GLY A 94 12.80 13.65 0.18
C GLY A 94 11.46 13.58 -0.57
N SER A 95 11.48 13.68 -1.91
CA SER A 95 10.31 13.57 -2.77
C SER A 95 10.67 12.91 -4.10
N VAL A 96 9.67 12.54 -4.90
CA VAL A 96 9.92 12.00 -6.25
C VAL A 96 10.42 13.12 -7.16
N PRO A 97 11.66 13.06 -7.69
CA PRO A 97 12.21 14.13 -8.51
C PRO A 97 11.40 14.34 -9.80
N LYS A 98 11.21 15.61 -10.16
CA LYS A 98 10.56 16.03 -11.40
C LYS A 98 11.53 16.14 -12.57
N GLU A 99 12.79 16.48 -12.27
CA GLU A 99 13.84 16.61 -13.28
C GLU A 99 14.26 15.22 -13.81
N PRO A 100 14.40 15.02 -15.13
CA PRO A 100 14.73 13.72 -15.70
C PRO A 100 16.03 13.09 -15.18
N SER A 101 17.06 13.90 -14.93
CA SER A 101 18.37 13.51 -14.41
C SER A 101 18.25 12.89 -13.00
N PHE A 102 17.75 13.65 -12.03
CA PHE A 102 17.51 13.16 -10.67
C PHE A 102 16.46 12.05 -10.60
N ARG A 103 15.48 12.07 -11.50
CA ARG A 103 14.49 10.98 -11.60
C ARG A 103 15.15 9.66 -12.01
N HIS A 104 16.16 9.70 -12.88
CA HIS A 104 16.94 8.51 -13.23
C HIS A 104 17.66 7.95 -11.99
N HIS A 105 18.37 8.79 -11.22
CA HIS A 105 19.02 8.38 -9.97
C HIS A 105 18.03 7.79 -8.95
N PHE A 106 16.86 8.41 -8.78
CA PHE A 106 15.80 7.89 -7.91
C PHE A 106 15.34 6.49 -8.33
N LEU A 107 15.08 6.28 -9.63
CA LEU A 107 14.66 4.99 -10.15
C LEU A 107 15.79 3.94 -10.07
N GLN A 108 17.04 4.36 -10.24
CA GLN A 108 18.21 3.49 -10.10
C GLN A 108 18.35 2.99 -8.65
N VAL A 109 18.24 3.87 -7.66
CA VAL A 109 18.23 3.48 -6.24
C VAL A 109 17.06 2.55 -5.95
N LEU A 110 15.87 2.82 -6.50
CA LEU A 110 14.72 1.95 -6.34
C LEU A 110 14.95 0.54 -6.89
N ALA A 111 15.59 0.43 -8.05
CA ALA A 111 15.96 -0.86 -8.65
C ALA A 111 16.94 -1.64 -7.76
N TYR A 112 17.92 -0.97 -7.15
CA TYR A 112 18.82 -1.63 -6.19
C TYR A 112 18.07 -2.09 -4.94
N LEU A 113 17.15 -1.30 -4.39
CA LEU A 113 16.31 -1.71 -3.27
C LEU A 113 15.49 -2.96 -3.60
N GLN A 114 14.96 -3.06 -4.82
CA GLN A 114 14.24 -4.25 -5.30
C GLN A 114 15.17 -5.47 -5.38
N ALA A 115 16.39 -5.30 -5.90
CA ALA A 115 17.40 -6.37 -5.91
C ALA A 115 17.81 -6.80 -4.48
N TYR A 116 17.91 -5.87 -3.54
CA TYR A 116 18.17 -6.20 -2.13
C TYR A 116 17.00 -6.98 -1.52
N LYS A 117 15.76 -6.56 -1.78
CA LYS A 117 14.54 -7.26 -1.35
C LYS A 117 14.55 -8.71 -1.82
N GLU A 118 14.93 -8.96 -3.07
CA GLU A 118 15.07 -10.31 -3.61
C GLU A 118 16.17 -11.12 -2.94
N ALA A 119 17.32 -10.51 -2.66
CA ALA A 119 18.43 -11.18 -1.97
C ALA A 119 18.08 -11.55 -0.52
N PHE A 120 17.26 -10.73 0.15
CA PHE A 120 16.74 -11.01 1.49
C PHE A 120 15.68 -12.11 1.53
N ALA A 121 15.15 -12.58 0.39
CA ALA A 121 14.22 -13.71 0.32
C ALA A 121 14.94 -15.06 0.58
N SER A 122 15.62 -15.14 1.73
CA SER A 122 16.49 -16.21 2.18
C SER A 122 16.17 -16.54 3.65
N GLU A 123 15.82 -17.79 3.91
CA GLU A 123 15.56 -18.32 5.25
C GLU A 123 16.79 -18.13 6.16
N LYS A 124 18.01 -18.34 5.65
CA LYS A 124 19.25 -18.22 6.44
C LYS A 124 19.47 -16.79 6.96
N ALA A 125 19.15 -15.78 6.14
CA ALA A 125 19.30 -14.38 6.54
C ALA A 125 18.32 -14.03 7.67
N PHE A 126 17.03 -14.40 7.50
CA PHE A 126 16.01 -14.18 8.52
C PHE A 126 16.25 -15.02 9.78
N GLY A 127 16.73 -16.27 9.66
CA GLY A 127 17.14 -17.13 10.77
C GLY A 127 18.17 -16.46 11.66
N VAL A 128 19.23 -15.91 11.07
CA VAL A 128 20.26 -15.18 11.83
C VAL A 128 19.71 -13.94 12.53
N LEU A 129 18.85 -13.16 11.86
CA LEU A 129 18.20 -11.99 12.47
C LEU A 129 17.28 -12.40 13.62
N SER A 130 16.49 -13.46 13.43
CA SER A 130 15.55 -14.01 14.41
C SER A 130 16.27 -14.54 15.64
N GLU A 131 17.29 -15.38 15.47
CA GLU A 131 18.09 -15.92 16.57
C GLU A 131 18.80 -14.81 17.36
N THR A 132 19.32 -13.78 16.67
CA THR A 132 19.96 -12.64 17.35
C THR A 132 18.95 -11.82 18.14
N LEU A 133 17.78 -11.54 17.55
CA LEU A 133 16.71 -10.84 18.23
C LEU A 133 16.21 -11.64 19.44
N TYR A 134 16.04 -12.96 19.30
CA TYR A 134 15.65 -13.85 20.39
C TYR A 134 16.65 -13.77 21.56
N GLU A 135 17.96 -13.90 21.29
CA GLU A 135 19.01 -13.79 22.31
C GLU A 135 18.97 -12.46 23.07
N LEU A 136 18.76 -11.35 22.36
CA LEU A 136 18.62 -10.02 22.98
C LEU A 136 17.35 -9.92 23.82
N LEU A 137 16.25 -10.52 23.35
CA LEU A 137 14.97 -10.51 24.05
C LEU A 137 14.92 -11.44 25.28
N GLN A 138 15.83 -12.43 25.37
CA GLN A 138 16.00 -13.24 26.58
C GLN A 138 16.55 -12.42 27.77
N LEU A 139 17.29 -11.34 27.50
CA LEU A 139 17.74 -10.42 28.54
C LEU A 139 16.54 -9.64 29.08
N GLY A 140 16.49 -9.45 30.40
CA GLY A 140 15.49 -8.59 31.04
C GLY A 140 15.58 -7.17 30.50
N TRP A 141 14.44 -6.49 30.35
CA TRP A 141 14.39 -5.13 29.78
C TRP A 141 15.29 -4.11 30.51
N GLU A 142 15.47 -4.28 31.83
CA GLU A 142 16.37 -3.48 32.68
C GLU A 142 17.85 -3.88 32.58
N GLU A 143 18.14 -5.10 32.12
CA GLU A 143 19.49 -5.66 32.02
C GLU A 143 20.16 -5.31 30.68
N ARG A 144 19.35 -5.02 29.65
CA ARG A 144 19.80 -4.65 28.31
C ARG A 144 20.53 -3.31 28.34
N GLN A 145 21.72 -3.31 27.76
CA GLN A 145 22.48 -2.08 27.57
C GLN A 145 21.90 -1.25 26.42
N GLU A 146 22.35 0.00 26.29
CA GLU A 146 21.95 0.87 25.18
C GLU A 146 22.32 0.23 23.82
N GLU A 147 23.48 -0.42 23.73
CA GLU A 147 23.92 -1.12 22.51
C GLU A 147 22.99 -2.27 22.13
N ASP A 148 22.46 -3.02 23.11
CA ASP A 148 21.50 -4.11 22.88
C ASP A 148 20.19 -3.56 22.32
N ASN A 149 19.68 -2.46 22.90
CA ASN A 149 18.47 -1.80 22.43
C ASN A 149 18.65 -1.22 21.01
N LEU A 150 19.80 -0.61 20.72
CA LEU A 150 20.13 -0.12 19.38
C LEU A 150 20.20 -1.26 18.35
N LEU A 151 20.71 -2.43 18.73
CA LEU A 151 20.75 -3.58 17.83
C LEU A 151 19.33 -4.14 17.57
N ILE A 152 18.47 -4.23 18.60
CA ILE A 152 17.05 -4.58 18.44
C ILE A 152 16.38 -3.62 17.45
N GLU A 153 16.53 -2.31 17.66
CA GLU A 153 15.94 -1.28 16.79
C GLU A 153 16.41 -1.45 15.35
N ARG A 154 17.71 -1.64 15.14
CA ARG A 154 18.28 -1.81 13.79
C ARG A 154 17.79 -3.08 13.09
N ILE A 155 17.62 -4.19 13.80
CA ILE A 155 17.06 -5.42 13.24
C ILE A 155 15.62 -5.15 12.78
N LEU A 156 14.79 -4.54 13.63
CA LEU A 156 13.40 -4.20 13.28
C LEU A 156 13.34 -3.22 12.09
N LEU A 157 14.20 -2.20 12.07
CA LEU A 157 14.30 -1.26 10.95
C LEU A 157 14.72 -1.94 9.65
N LEU A 158 15.66 -2.90 9.70
CA LEU A 158 16.08 -3.65 8.52
C LEU A 158 14.94 -4.47 7.95
N VAL A 159 14.23 -5.23 8.79
CA VAL A 159 13.06 -6.03 8.39
C VAL A 159 11.98 -5.13 7.80
N ARG A 160 11.66 -4.02 8.48
CA ARG A 160 10.70 -3.00 8.00
C ARG A 160 11.10 -2.47 6.63
N ASN A 161 12.35 -2.06 6.45
CA ASN A 161 12.85 -1.51 5.20
C ASN A 161 12.73 -2.51 4.04
N VAL A 162 13.15 -3.75 4.26
CA VAL A 162 13.06 -4.83 3.25
C VAL A 162 11.60 -5.11 2.86
N LEU A 163 10.68 -5.16 3.83
CA LEU A 163 9.25 -5.33 3.55
C LEU A 163 8.67 -4.12 2.82
N HIS A 164 9.09 -2.91 3.16
CA HIS A 164 8.61 -1.64 2.59
C HIS A 164 8.90 -1.51 1.10
N VAL A 165 10.01 -2.07 0.59
CA VAL A 165 10.38 -1.97 -0.84
C VAL A 165 9.18 -2.36 -1.75
N PRO A 166 8.77 -1.49 -2.70
CA PRO A 166 7.63 -1.75 -3.57
C PRO A 166 7.96 -2.79 -4.64
N ALA A 167 6.94 -3.52 -5.10
CA ALA A 167 7.08 -4.45 -6.20
C ALA A 167 7.42 -3.74 -7.53
N ASP A 168 8.20 -4.40 -8.38
CA ASP A 168 8.39 -3.97 -9.77
C ASP A 168 7.27 -4.57 -10.63
N LEU A 169 6.26 -3.75 -10.94
CA LEU A 169 5.10 -4.18 -11.75
C LEU A 169 5.47 -4.58 -13.20
N GLU A 170 6.60 -4.12 -13.73
CA GLU A 170 7.01 -4.46 -15.11
C GLU A 170 7.74 -5.81 -15.18
N GLN A 171 8.47 -6.18 -14.12
CA GLN A 171 9.12 -7.48 -13.96
C GLN A 171 8.17 -8.55 -13.40
N GLU A 172 7.22 -8.19 -12.54
CA GLU A 172 6.21 -9.09 -11.97
C GLU A 172 5.03 -9.35 -12.93
N LYS A 173 5.30 -9.74 -14.18
CA LYS A 173 4.29 -10.33 -15.08
C LYS A 173 3.94 -11.77 -14.67
N ARG A 174 3.74 -12.01 -13.37
CA ARG A 174 3.43 -13.33 -12.80
C ARG A 174 1.91 -13.54 -12.73
N ILE A 175 1.49 -14.79 -12.87
CA ILE A 175 0.10 -15.23 -12.82
C ILE A 175 -0.35 -15.28 -11.34
N ASP A 176 -1.65 -15.13 -11.06
CA ASP A 176 -2.21 -15.31 -9.72
C ASP A 176 -1.82 -16.68 -9.11
N ASP A 177 -1.69 -16.73 -7.78
CA ASP A 177 -1.22 -17.87 -6.98
C ASP A 177 0.27 -18.28 -7.13
N ASP A 178 1.06 -17.62 -7.99
CA ASP A 178 2.52 -17.76 -7.98
C ASP A 178 3.15 -16.95 -6.82
N ALA A 179 4.29 -17.39 -6.28
CA ALA A 179 4.94 -16.71 -5.16
C ALA A 179 5.60 -15.40 -5.62
N SER A 180 5.18 -14.27 -5.04
CA SER A 180 5.85 -12.97 -5.24
C SER A 180 7.20 -12.92 -4.51
N VAL A 181 8.02 -11.90 -4.78
CA VAL A 181 9.21 -11.65 -3.95
C VAL A 181 8.78 -11.39 -2.50
N HIS A 182 7.68 -10.67 -2.32
CA HIS A 182 7.11 -10.39 -1.01
C HIS A 182 6.63 -11.69 -0.31
N ASP A 183 5.95 -12.59 -1.02
CA ASP A 183 5.50 -13.89 -0.51
C ASP A 183 6.67 -14.75 -0.04
N ARG A 184 7.80 -14.73 -0.78
CA ARG A 184 9.02 -15.43 -0.36
C ARG A 184 9.63 -14.85 0.92
N LEU A 185 9.56 -13.53 1.11
CA LEU A 185 9.97 -12.91 2.37
C LEU A 185 9.05 -13.30 3.52
N LEU A 186 7.73 -13.27 3.30
CA LEU A 186 6.75 -13.70 4.31
C LEU A 186 6.98 -15.16 4.73
N TRP A 187 7.26 -16.01 3.76
CA TRP A 187 7.60 -17.40 4.03
C TRP A 187 8.92 -17.55 4.79
N ALA A 188 9.95 -16.75 4.47
CA ALA A 188 11.22 -16.74 5.21
C ALA A 188 11.05 -16.26 6.66
N ILE A 189 10.22 -15.24 6.90
CA ILE A 189 9.86 -14.74 8.24
C ILE A 189 9.21 -15.86 9.06
N HIS A 190 8.29 -16.61 8.46
CA HIS A 190 7.61 -17.72 9.10
C HIS A 190 8.57 -18.87 9.45
N LEU A 191 9.38 -19.31 8.48
CA LEU A 191 10.33 -20.42 8.71
C LEU A 191 11.42 -20.06 9.73
N SER A 192 11.78 -18.78 9.86
CA SER A 192 12.76 -18.33 10.84
C SER A 192 12.21 -18.14 12.26
N GLY A 193 10.89 -18.28 12.48
CA GLY A 193 10.24 -17.96 13.75
C GLY A 193 10.25 -16.47 14.12
N LEU A 194 10.49 -15.58 13.14
CA LEU A 194 10.51 -14.13 13.43
C LEU A 194 9.09 -13.60 13.65
N ASP A 195 8.09 -14.24 13.04
CA ASP A 195 6.67 -14.02 13.30
C ASP A 195 6.30 -14.20 14.77
N ASP A 196 6.76 -15.26 15.42
CA ASP A 196 6.53 -15.50 16.85
C ASP A 196 7.13 -14.38 17.71
N LEU A 197 8.33 -13.89 17.35
CA LEU A 197 8.97 -12.77 18.04
C LEU A 197 8.18 -11.46 17.85
N LEU A 198 7.60 -11.23 16.67
CA LEU A 198 6.75 -10.07 16.43
C LEU A 198 5.47 -10.12 17.27
N LEU A 199 4.85 -11.29 17.42
CA LEU A 199 3.70 -11.49 18.31
C LEU A 199 4.08 -11.27 19.78
N PHE A 200 5.25 -11.75 20.21
CA PHE A 200 5.78 -11.48 21.55
C PHE A 200 5.98 -9.99 21.80
N LEU A 201 6.65 -9.28 20.88
CA LEU A 201 6.89 -7.84 21.00
C LEU A 201 5.57 -7.05 21.03
N ALA A 202 4.59 -7.46 20.22
CA ALA A 202 3.27 -6.83 20.20
C ALA A 202 2.43 -7.08 21.46
N SER A 203 2.64 -8.21 22.15
CA SER A 203 1.88 -8.59 23.35
C SER A 203 2.57 -8.21 24.66
N SER A 204 3.86 -7.91 24.67
CA SER A 204 4.61 -7.60 25.89
C SER A 204 4.46 -6.13 26.32
N PRO A 205 4.21 -5.83 27.61
CA PRO A 205 4.15 -4.46 28.10
C PRO A 205 5.55 -3.86 28.31
N ALA A 206 6.57 -4.69 28.52
CA ALA A 206 7.95 -4.26 28.68
C ALA A 206 8.58 -3.78 27.36
N GLU A 207 8.03 -4.22 26.22
CA GLU A 207 8.57 -3.97 24.88
C GLU A 207 7.79 -2.86 24.14
N GLN A 208 6.99 -2.06 24.85
CA GLN A 208 6.14 -1.02 24.26
C GLN A 208 6.91 0.02 23.43
N GLN A 209 8.19 0.24 23.72
CA GLN A 209 9.07 1.12 22.94
C GLN A 209 9.20 0.70 21.47
N TRP A 210 8.97 -0.58 21.15
CA TRP A 210 9.03 -1.11 19.79
C TRP A 210 7.68 -1.14 19.07
N SER A 211 6.61 -0.67 19.70
CA SER A 211 5.23 -0.77 19.20
C SER A 211 5.03 -0.18 17.79
N LEU A 212 5.62 0.97 17.49
CA LEU A 212 5.55 1.60 16.16
C LEU A 212 6.22 0.72 15.09
N HIS A 213 7.46 0.29 15.35
CA HIS A 213 8.21 -0.59 14.45
C HIS A 213 7.48 -1.90 14.17
N VAL A 214 6.91 -2.52 15.21
CA VAL A 214 6.17 -3.78 15.08
C VAL A 214 4.88 -3.57 14.28
N LEU A 215 4.14 -2.49 14.53
CA LEU A 215 2.93 -2.19 13.76
C LEU A 215 3.25 -1.92 12.28
N GLU A 216 4.35 -1.24 11.98
CA GLU A 216 4.80 -1.04 10.59
C GLU A 216 5.13 -2.36 9.90
N ILE A 217 5.92 -3.21 10.55
CA ILE A 217 6.31 -4.53 10.01
C ILE A 217 5.05 -5.36 9.73
N ILE A 218 4.15 -5.47 10.71
CA ILE A 218 2.90 -6.21 10.57
C ILE A 218 2.04 -5.61 9.45
N SER A 219 1.87 -4.28 9.40
CA SER A 219 1.12 -3.64 8.31
C SER A 219 1.70 -3.96 6.93
N LEU A 220 3.03 -3.96 6.82
CA LEU A 220 3.74 -4.28 5.59
C LEU A 220 3.64 -5.76 5.23
N MET A 221 3.54 -6.68 6.20
CA MET A 221 3.30 -8.11 5.93
C MET A 221 1.95 -8.36 5.25
N PHE A 222 0.94 -7.55 5.57
CA PHE A 222 -0.43 -7.70 5.06
C PHE A 222 -0.80 -6.74 3.92
N ARG A 223 0.15 -5.92 3.44
CA ARG A 223 -0.12 -4.82 2.49
C ARG A 223 -0.79 -5.25 1.18
N ASP A 224 -0.48 -6.47 0.73
CA ASP A 224 -0.94 -7.05 -0.54
C ASP A 224 -2.15 -7.99 -0.34
N GLN A 225 -2.71 -8.06 0.87
CA GLN A 225 -3.84 -8.93 1.21
C GLN A 225 -5.17 -8.17 1.23
N ASN A 226 -6.25 -8.89 0.94
CA ASN A 226 -7.61 -8.45 1.24
C ASN A 226 -8.11 -9.19 2.51
N PRO A 227 -8.57 -8.46 3.54
CA PRO A 227 -8.90 -9.07 4.84
C PRO A 227 -10.08 -10.04 4.75
N GLU A 228 -11.11 -9.73 3.96
CA GLU A 228 -12.28 -10.62 3.81
C GLU A 228 -11.94 -11.91 3.08
N GLN A 229 -11.14 -11.82 2.01
CA GLN A 229 -10.65 -13.00 1.29
C GLN A 229 -9.76 -13.86 2.18
N LEU A 230 -8.89 -13.23 2.99
CA LEU A 230 -7.97 -13.93 3.88
C LEU A 230 -8.69 -14.68 5.00
N ALA A 231 -9.73 -14.07 5.61
CA ALA A 231 -10.55 -14.70 6.63
C ALA A 231 -11.27 -15.97 6.14
N GLY A 232 -11.59 -16.04 4.85
CA GLY A 232 -12.23 -17.19 4.23
C GLY A 232 -11.31 -18.37 3.90
N VAL A 233 -9.98 -18.18 3.93
CA VAL A 233 -9.00 -19.19 3.51
C VAL A 233 -9.02 -20.39 4.46
N GLY A 234 -8.94 -21.62 3.91
CA GLY A 234 -8.71 -22.84 4.69
C GLY A 234 -9.90 -23.38 5.50
N GLN A 235 -11.11 -22.82 5.36
CA GLN A 235 -12.34 -23.33 5.99
C GLN A 235 -12.91 -24.59 5.31
N GLY A 236 -12.07 -25.50 4.81
CA GLY A 236 -12.50 -26.72 4.10
C GLY A 236 -13.18 -26.47 2.74
N ARG A 237 -13.16 -25.22 2.25
CA ARG A 237 -13.80 -24.79 1.01
C ARG A 237 -12.99 -25.09 -0.24
N LEU A 238 -11.86 -25.79 -0.22
CA LEU A 238 -11.05 -26.02 -1.44
C LEU A 238 -11.81 -26.60 -2.65
N ALA A 239 -12.86 -27.41 -2.42
CA ALA A 239 -13.72 -27.90 -3.49
C ALA A 239 -14.79 -26.88 -3.90
N GLN A 240 -15.28 -26.08 -2.95
CA GLN A 240 -16.25 -25.01 -3.19
C GLN A 240 -15.59 -23.79 -3.85
N GLU A 241 -14.41 -23.38 -3.39
CA GLU A 241 -13.53 -22.38 -4.01
C GLU A 241 -13.17 -22.81 -5.43
N ARG A 242 -12.71 -24.04 -5.65
CA ARG A 242 -12.50 -24.53 -7.02
C ARG A 242 -13.76 -24.46 -7.88
N ARG A 243 -14.95 -24.74 -7.31
CA ARG A 243 -16.22 -24.60 -8.03
C ARG A 243 -16.59 -23.15 -8.30
N THR A 244 -16.36 -22.24 -7.35
CA THR A 244 -16.63 -20.80 -7.53
C THR A 244 -15.66 -20.19 -8.52
N ASP A 245 -14.38 -20.57 -8.48
CA ASP A 245 -13.35 -20.13 -9.42
C ASP A 245 -13.68 -20.62 -10.84
N VAL A 246 -14.09 -21.90 -10.98
CA VAL A 246 -14.57 -22.43 -12.27
C VAL A 246 -15.83 -21.71 -12.75
N ALA A 247 -16.79 -21.43 -11.86
CA ALA A 247 -18.01 -20.70 -12.20
C ALA A 247 -17.71 -19.24 -12.61
N GLU A 248 -16.81 -18.56 -11.91
CA GLU A 248 -16.37 -17.21 -12.22
C GLU A 248 -15.63 -17.18 -13.57
N LEU A 249 -14.73 -18.15 -13.81
CA LEU A 249 -14.08 -18.32 -15.11
C LEU A 249 -15.07 -18.58 -16.24
N GLU A 250 -16.13 -19.34 -15.98
CA GLU A 250 -17.22 -19.57 -16.95
C GLU A 250 -17.99 -18.27 -17.23
N VAL A 251 -18.32 -17.48 -16.21
CA VAL A 251 -18.98 -16.17 -16.36
C VAL A 251 -18.09 -15.20 -17.14
N LEU A 252 -16.80 -15.12 -16.83
CA LEU A 252 -15.83 -14.29 -17.54
C LEU A 252 -15.68 -14.75 -19.00
N ARG A 253 -15.59 -16.05 -19.25
CA ARG A 253 -15.56 -16.63 -20.60
C ARG A 253 -16.84 -16.31 -21.37
N GLN A 254 -18.00 -16.41 -20.73
CA GLN A 254 -19.28 -16.06 -21.36
C GLN A 254 -19.35 -14.56 -21.69
N ARG A 255 -18.87 -13.70 -20.79
CA ARG A 255 -18.76 -12.26 -21.03
C ARG A 255 -17.82 -11.94 -22.18
N GLU A 256 -16.64 -12.55 -22.22
CA GLU A 256 -15.68 -12.39 -23.33
C GLU A 256 -16.28 -12.88 -24.65
N MET A 257 -16.96 -14.02 -24.65
CA MET A 257 -17.64 -14.56 -25.83
C MET A 257 -18.80 -13.66 -26.28
N ALA A 258 -19.57 -13.09 -25.36
CA ALA A 258 -20.63 -12.13 -25.66
C ALA A 258 -20.05 -10.84 -26.24
N GLU A 259 -18.97 -10.30 -25.66
CA GLU A 259 -18.26 -9.14 -26.21
C GLU A 259 -17.70 -9.43 -27.61
N LYS A 260 -17.11 -10.61 -27.82
CA LYS A 260 -16.60 -11.05 -29.12
C LYS A 260 -17.73 -11.16 -30.15
N LYS A 261 -18.89 -11.70 -29.77
CA LYS A 261 -20.09 -11.74 -30.62
C LYS A 261 -20.62 -10.35 -30.93
N THR A 262 -20.72 -9.45 -29.95
CA THR A 262 -21.14 -8.06 -30.16
C THR A 262 -20.16 -7.32 -31.07
N ARG A 263 -18.85 -7.49 -30.89
CA ARG A 263 -17.82 -6.94 -31.79
C ARG A 263 -17.91 -7.53 -33.19
N ALA A 264 -18.27 -8.80 -33.33
CA ALA A 264 -18.49 -9.44 -34.63
C ALA A 264 -19.76 -8.91 -35.32
N LEU A 265 -20.85 -8.68 -34.59
CA LEU A 265 -22.09 -8.08 -35.10
C LEU A 265 -21.90 -6.60 -35.51
N GLN A 266 -21.03 -5.87 -34.81
CA GLN A 266 -20.64 -4.50 -35.15
C GLN A 266 -19.68 -4.43 -36.35
N ARG A 267 -19.08 -5.56 -36.78
CA ARG A 267 -18.24 -5.62 -37.97
C ARG A 267 -19.12 -5.92 -39.18
N GLY A 268 -18.95 -5.14 -40.25
CA GLY A 268 -19.59 -5.44 -41.53
C GLY A 268 -19.11 -6.79 -42.08
N ASN A 269 -20.01 -7.54 -42.73
CA ASN A 269 -19.70 -8.80 -43.42
C ASN A 269 -18.75 -8.62 -44.63
N ARG A 270 -18.31 -7.39 -44.94
CA ARG A 270 -17.48 -7.04 -46.10
C ARG A 270 -16.28 -6.22 -45.65
N HIS A 271 -15.22 -6.23 -46.46
CA HIS A 271 -13.97 -5.52 -46.16
C HIS A 271 -14.19 -4.00 -46.01
N SER A 272 -13.30 -3.32 -45.29
CA SER A 272 -13.39 -1.90 -44.96
C SER A 272 -13.54 -0.95 -46.16
N ARG A 273 -13.00 -1.32 -47.32
CA ARG A 273 -13.11 -0.54 -48.58
C ARG A 273 -14.48 -0.64 -49.27
N PHE A 274 -15.38 -1.52 -48.82
CA PHE A 274 -16.73 -1.64 -49.36
C PHE A 274 -17.65 -0.64 -48.65
N GLY A 275 -17.46 0.65 -48.94
CA GLY A 275 -18.28 1.74 -48.44
C GLY A 275 -19.50 1.96 -49.35
N GLY A 276 -20.71 1.78 -48.81
CA GLY A 276 -21.93 2.25 -49.46
C GLY A 276 -22.22 3.70 -49.06
N SER A 277 -22.77 4.50 -49.97
CA SER A 277 -23.25 5.85 -49.68
C SER A 277 -24.77 5.82 -49.56
N TYR A 278 -25.29 6.17 -48.39
CA TYR A 278 -26.71 6.18 -48.08
C TYR A 278 -27.16 7.61 -47.78
N ILE A 279 -28.43 7.93 -48.09
CA ILE A 279 -29.06 9.20 -47.72
C ILE A 279 -30.07 8.89 -46.62
N ILE A 280 -29.93 9.55 -45.47
CA ILE A 280 -30.85 9.40 -44.34
C ILE A 280 -31.91 10.50 -44.46
N GLN A 281 -33.08 10.13 -44.95
CA GLN A 281 -34.21 11.05 -45.11
C GLN A 281 -34.74 11.51 -43.75
N GLY A 282 -34.95 12.82 -43.59
CA GLY A 282 -35.51 13.41 -42.37
C GLY A 282 -34.49 13.77 -41.28
N LEU A 283 -33.21 13.42 -41.47
CA LEU A 283 -32.11 13.91 -40.63
C LEU A 283 -31.31 14.95 -41.41
N LYS A 284 -31.55 16.23 -41.09
CA LYS A 284 -30.86 17.35 -41.76
C LYS A 284 -29.37 17.39 -41.37
N SER A 285 -28.53 17.65 -42.36
CA SER A 285 -27.09 17.92 -42.18
C SER A 285 -26.85 19.33 -41.59
N ILE A 286 -25.62 19.83 -41.60
CA ILE A 286 -25.26 21.21 -41.21
C ILE A 286 -25.96 22.26 -42.10
N GLY A 287 -26.61 21.85 -43.20
CA GLY A 287 -27.57 22.65 -43.97
C GLY A 287 -28.93 21.95 -44.12
N GLU A 288 -29.86 22.54 -44.87
CA GLU A 288 -31.23 22.01 -45.04
C GLU A 288 -31.35 20.68 -45.81
N ARG A 289 -30.24 20.09 -46.26
CA ARG A 289 -30.23 18.85 -47.04
C ARG A 289 -30.14 17.62 -46.13
N ASP A 290 -30.71 16.51 -46.59
CA ASP A 290 -30.61 15.21 -45.93
C ASP A 290 -29.15 14.75 -45.78
N LEU A 291 -28.86 14.07 -44.67
CA LEU A 291 -27.53 13.62 -44.31
C LEU A 291 -27.05 12.45 -45.17
N VAL A 292 -25.82 12.53 -45.69
CA VAL A 292 -25.14 11.44 -46.39
C VAL A 292 -24.31 10.60 -45.42
N PHE A 293 -24.52 9.29 -45.39
CA PHE A 293 -23.85 8.33 -44.53
C PHE A 293 -23.02 7.34 -45.36
N HIS A 294 -21.70 7.34 -45.18
CA HIS A 294 -20.76 6.53 -45.98
C HIS A 294 -20.30 5.23 -45.31
N LYS A 295 -20.88 4.87 -44.16
CA LYS A 295 -20.55 3.62 -43.43
C LYS A 295 -21.62 2.56 -43.71
N GLY A 296 -21.29 1.29 -43.44
CA GLY A 296 -22.26 0.20 -43.58
C GLY A 296 -23.50 0.39 -42.70
N LEU A 297 -24.67 -0.03 -43.20
CA LEU A 297 -25.98 0.15 -42.53
C LEU A 297 -26.04 -0.39 -41.09
N HIS A 298 -25.20 -1.38 -40.74
CA HIS A 298 -25.07 -1.89 -39.37
C HIS A 298 -24.63 -0.82 -38.35
N ASN A 299 -23.97 0.25 -38.80
CA ASN A 299 -23.56 1.37 -37.95
C ASN A 299 -24.61 2.49 -37.85
N LEU A 300 -25.76 2.37 -38.53
CA LEU A 300 -26.80 3.39 -38.55
C LEU A 300 -27.55 3.49 -37.21
N GLN A 301 -27.77 2.37 -36.52
CA GLN A 301 -28.45 2.36 -35.22
C GLN A 301 -27.68 3.11 -34.13
N ASN A 302 -26.35 3.13 -34.24
CA ASN A 302 -25.46 3.88 -33.35
C ASN A 302 -25.01 5.20 -33.97
N TYR A 303 -25.79 5.73 -34.92
CA TYR A 303 -25.46 7.00 -35.55
C TYR A 303 -25.45 8.13 -34.51
N THR A 304 -24.27 8.68 -34.26
CA THR A 304 -24.11 9.99 -33.61
C THR A 304 -23.39 10.92 -34.57
N SER A 305 -23.74 12.20 -34.53
CA SER A 305 -23.04 13.26 -35.28
C SER A 305 -21.56 13.39 -34.88
N ASP A 306 -21.14 12.70 -33.83
CA ASP A 306 -19.75 12.58 -33.37
C ASP A 306 -19.01 11.36 -33.94
N LEU A 307 -19.65 10.49 -34.72
CA LEU A 307 -19.02 9.30 -35.31
C LEU A 307 -17.86 9.68 -36.23
N GLY A 308 -16.63 9.31 -35.84
CA GLY A 308 -15.41 9.60 -36.59
C GLY A 308 -14.73 10.91 -36.19
N LYS A 309 -15.31 11.69 -35.27
CA LYS A 309 -14.55 12.73 -34.56
C LYS A 309 -13.51 12.02 -33.69
N GLN A 310 -12.26 12.48 -33.74
CA GLN A 310 -11.23 12.02 -32.82
C GLN A 310 -11.77 12.20 -31.39
N PRO A 311 -11.84 11.14 -30.56
CA PRO A 311 -12.31 11.27 -29.19
C PRO A 311 -11.43 12.33 -28.53
N ARG A 312 -12.06 13.41 -28.05
CA ARG A 312 -11.32 14.44 -27.31
C ARG A 312 -10.68 13.75 -26.12
N ARG A 313 -9.35 13.72 -26.08
CA ARG A 313 -8.58 13.18 -24.97
C ARG A 313 -9.15 13.79 -23.70
N VAL A 314 -9.81 12.99 -22.88
CA VAL A 314 -10.28 13.44 -21.57
C VAL A 314 -9.02 13.91 -20.84
N PRO A 315 -8.92 15.20 -20.47
CA PRO A 315 -7.77 15.70 -19.74
C PRO A 315 -7.52 14.79 -18.55
N LYS A 316 -6.27 14.46 -18.22
CA LYS A 316 -5.94 13.53 -17.12
C LYS A 316 -6.73 13.85 -15.83
N ARG A 317 -7.02 15.14 -15.59
CA ARG A 317 -7.85 15.69 -14.50
C ARG A 317 -9.32 15.23 -14.44
N ARG A 318 -9.89 14.76 -15.56
CA ARG A 318 -11.29 14.32 -15.67
C ARG A 318 -11.42 12.80 -15.86
N GLN A 319 -10.30 12.07 -15.85
CA GLN A 319 -10.35 10.61 -15.91
C GLN A 319 -10.77 10.07 -14.55
N ALA A 320 -11.69 9.10 -14.53
CA ALA A 320 -12.04 8.41 -13.31
C ALA A 320 -10.77 7.79 -12.71
N ALA A 321 -10.55 8.00 -11.41
CA ALA A 321 -9.47 7.35 -10.70
C ALA A 321 -9.56 5.84 -10.93
N ARG A 322 -8.56 5.28 -11.59
CA ARG A 322 -8.41 3.83 -11.65
C ARG A 322 -7.98 3.40 -10.27
N GLU A 323 -8.81 2.58 -9.63
CA GLU A 323 -8.41 1.84 -8.45
C GLU A 323 -7.25 0.95 -8.89
N LEU A 324 -6.04 1.25 -8.44
CA LEU A 324 -4.87 0.39 -8.66
C LEU A 324 -4.93 -0.82 -7.73
N SER A 325 -6.12 -1.40 -7.54
CA SER A 325 -6.28 -2.69 -6.89
C SER A 325 -5.86 -3.75 -7.90
N ILE A 326 -4.55 -3.88 -8.10
CA ILE A 326 -4.00 -5.12 -8.64
C ILE A 326 -4.17 -6.12 -7.50
N GLN A 327 -5.37 -6.70 -7.40
CA GLN A 327 -5.70 -7.73 -6.42
C GLN A 327 -5.05 -9.02 -6.90
N ARG A 328 -3.73 -9.10 -6.80
CA ARG A 328 -3.01 -10.35 -6.99
C ARG A 328 -3.28 -11.23 -5.78
N ARG A 329 -3.55 -12.51 -6.01
CA ARG A 329 -3.68 -13.50 -4.94
C ARG A 329 -2.32 -14.13 -4.63
N SER A 330 -1.84 -14.01 -3.38
CA SER A 330 -0.63 -14.71 -2.91
C SER A 330 -0.81 -16.23 -2.91
N ALA A 331 0.30 -16.96 -2.91
CA ALA A 331 0.30 -18.43 -2.80
C ALA A 331 -0.50 -18.93 -1.58
N LEU A 332 -1.18 -20.07 -1.72
CA LEU A 332 -2.12 -20.57 -0.69
C LEU A 332 -1.47 -20.81 0.67
N ASN A 333 -0.26 -21.37 0.71
CA ASN A 333 0.48 -21.61 1.97
C ASN A 333 0.79 -20.29 2.69
N VAL A 334 1.17 -19.24 1.96
CA VAL A 334 1.40 -17.91 2.53
C VAL A 334 0.10 -17.32 3.07
N ARG A 335 -1.02 -17.49 2.37
CA ARG A 335 -2.32 -17.05 2.86
C ARG A 335 -2.80 -17.80 4.10
N LEU A 336 -2.54 -19.11 4.19
CA LEU A 336 -2.82 -19.89 5.40
C LEU A 336 -1.99 -19.39 6.59
N PHE A 337 -0.68 -19.21 6.39
CA PHE A 337 0.21 -18.60 7.39
C PHE A 337 -0.30 -17.22 7.84
N LEU A 338 -0.57 -16.31 6.91
CA LEU A 338 -1.04 -14.95 7.24
C LEU A 338 -2.39 -14.97 7.97
N ARG A 339 -3.30 -15.88 7.62
CA ARG A 339 -4.57 -16.05 8.33
C ARG A 339 -4.34 -16.51 9.76
N ASP A 340 -3.45 -17.48 9.97
CA ASP A 340 -3.15 -18.05 11.29
C ASP A 340 -2.48 -17.00 12.17
N PHE A 341 -1.47 -16.30 11.64
CA PHE A 341 -0.84 -15.15 12.28
C PHE A 341 -1.85 -14.06 12.64
N CYS A 342 -2.74 -13.68 11.70
CA CYS A 342 -3.73 -12.63 11.95
C CYS A 342 -4.73 -13.02 13.04
N SER A 343 -5.08 -14.31 13.13
CA SER A 343 -5.98 -14.83 14.16
C SER A 343 -5.32 -14.74 15.54
N GLU A 344 -4.08 -15.20 15.65
CA GLU A 344 -3.31 -15.13 16.90
C GLU A 344 -3.02 -13.67 17.32
N PHE A 345 -2.71 -12.81 16.35
CA PHE A 345 -2.49 -11.39 16.58
C PHE A 345 -3.75 -10.69 17.13
N LEU A 346 -4.94 -10.99 16.60
CA LEU A 346 -6.19 -10.44 17.12
C LEU A 346 -6.52 -10.96 18.52
N GLU A 347 -6.25 -12.24 18.79
CA GLU A 347 -6.52 -12.86 20.09
C GLU A 347 -5.61 -12.30 21.20
N ASN A 348 -4.33 -12.09 20.91
CA ASN A 348 -3.32 -11.85 21.96
C ASN A 348 -2.70 -10.45 21.94
N CYS A 349 -2.66 -9.77 20.80
CA CYS A 349 -1.76 -8.62 20.60
C CYS A 349 -2.48 -7.32 20.24
N TYR A 350 -3.51 -7.38 19.39
CA TYR A 350 -4.09 -6.21 18.71
C TYR A 350 -4.46 -5.07 19.65
N ASN A 351 -5.29 -5.34 20.66
CA ASN A 351 -5.75 -4.31 21.60
C ASN A 351 -4.58 -3.61 22.31
N ARG A 352 -3.55 -4.37 22.72
CA ARG A 352 -2.39 -3.81 23.42
C ARG A 352 -1.52 -2.99 22.48
N LEU A 353 -1.19 -3.54 21.31
CA LEU A 353 -0.34 -2.86 20.34
C LEU A 353 -0.99 -1.56 19.86
N MET A 354 -2.26 -1.60 19.47
CA MET A 354 -3.00 -0.42 19.01
C MET A 354 -3.12 0.64 20.11
N GLY A 355 -3.38 0.23 21.36
CA GLY A 355 -3.42 1.14 22.49
C GLY A 355 -2.07 1.83 22.75
N SER A 356 -0.97 1.06 22.70
CA SER A 356 0.38 1.59 22.85
C SER A 356 0.75 2.55 21.72
N VAL A 357 0.49 2.18 20.46
CA VAL A 357 0.77 3.06 19.31
C VAL A 357 -0.05 4.35 19.39
N LYS A 358 -1.34 4.26 19.73
CA LYS A 358 -2.18 5.45 19.90
C LYS A 358 -1.64 6.40 20.98
N ASP A 359 -1.15 5.87 22.09
CA ASP A 359 -0.51 6.68 23.14
C ASP A 359 0.79 7.35 22.65
N HIS A 360 1.63 6.63 21.88
CA HIS A 360 2.83 7.21 21.26
C HIS A 360 2.50 8.33 20.26
N LEU A 361 1.45 8.15 19.45
CA LEU A 361 0.97 9.15 18.49
C LEU A 361 0.44 10.41 19.19
N LEU A 362 -0.32 10.25 20.28
CA LEU A 362 -0.87 11.38 21.03
C LEU A 362 0.18 12.17 21.81
N ARG A 363 1.27 11.52 22.22
CA ARG A 363 2.39 12.16 22.94
C ARG A 363 3.45 12.75 22.00
N GLU A 364 3.18 12.79 20.70
CA GLU A 364 4.10 13.28 19.66
C GLU A 364 5.49 12.62 19.72
N LYS A 365 5.57 11.37 20.21
CA LYS A 365 6.80 10.57 20.21
C LYS A 365 7.05 9.88 18.87
N ALA A 366 6.07 9.91 17.97
CA ALA A 366 6.12 9.28 16.66
C ALA A 366 6.72 10.19 15.59
N GLN A 367 7.26 9.59 14.54
CA GLN A 367 7.74 10.32 13.38
C GLN A 367 6.54 10.77 12.53
N GLN A 368 6.77 11.77 11.67
CA GLN A 368 5.76 12.19 10.70
C GLN A 368 5.46 11.01 9.76
N HIS A 369 4.18 10.64 9.63
CA HIS A 369 3.61 9.58 8.76
C HIS A 369 3.36 8.24 9.43
N ASP A 370 3.86 7.99 10.65
CA ASP A 370 3.62 6.74 11.37
C ASP A 370 2.13 6.49 11.64
N GLU A 371 1.35 7.58 11.73
CA GLU A 371 -0.09 7.51 11.95
C GLU A 371 -0.83 6.82 10.79
N THR A 372 -0.26 6.79 9.59
CA THR A 372 -0.87 6.12 8.44
C THR A 372 -0.93 4.60 8.62
N TYR A 373 0.04 3.99 9.29
CA TYR A 373 0.04 2.56 9.60
C TYR A 373 -1.02 2.21 10.64
N TYR A 374 -1.28 3.10 11.60
CA TYR A 374 -2.39 2.95 12.55
C TYR A 374 -3.74 2.96 11.83
N MET A 375 -3.97 3.92 10.92
CA MET A 375 -5.20 3.99 10.14
C MET A 375 -5.39 2.76 9.25
N TRP A 376 -4.32 2.32 8.58
CA TRP A 376 -4.34 1.14 7.72
C TRP A 376 -4.62 -0.13 8.52
N SER A 377 -3.91 -0.34 9.63
CA SER A 377 -4.07 -1.50 10.51
C SER A 377 -5.45 -1.57 11.12
N LEU A 378 -6.01 -0.43 11.57
CA LEU A 378 -7.38 -0.37 12.07
C LEU A 378 -8.36 -0.89 11.01
N ALA A 379 -8.31 -0.34 9.79
CA ALA A 379 -9.19 -0.74 8.71
C ALA A 379 -9.02 -2.23 8.35
N PHE A 380 -7.79 -2.72 8.26
CA PHE A 380 -7.52 -4.10 7.84
C PHE A 380 -7.96 -5.13 8.90
N PHE A 381 -7.50 -4.98 10.13
CA PHE A 381 -7.72 -5.99 11.18
C PHE A 381 -9.16 -6.00 11.69
N MET A 382 -9.85 -4.84 11.71
CA MET A 382 -11.27 -4.82 12.03
C MET A 382 -12.11 -5.48 10.94
N ALA A 383 -11.80 -5.23 9.66
CA ALA A 383 -12.45 -5.90 8.54
C ALA A 383 -12.23 -7.43 8.58
N PHE A 384 -11.02 -7.87 8.93
CA PHE A 384 -10.72 -9.29 9.11
C PHE A 384 -11.52 -9.89 10.27
N ASN A 385 -11.50 -9.24 11.44
CA ASN A 385 -12.24 -9.69 12.62
C ASN A 385 -13.75 -9.84 12.33
N ARG A 386 -14.30 -8.88 11.59
CA ARG A 386 -15.69 -8.84 11.12
C ARG A 386 -15.99 -9.99 10.16
N ALA A 387 -15.16 -10.17 9.13
CA ALA A 387 -15.32 -11.24 8.14
C ALA A 387 -15.14 -12.65 8.74
N ALA A 388 -14.24 -12.82 9.71
CA ALA A 388 -14.02 -14.06 10.44
C ALA A 388 -15.11 -14.34 11.49
N SER A 389 -16.04 -13.41 11.72
CA SER A 389 -17.07 -13.49 12.77
C SER A 389 -16.49 -13.72 14.18
N PHE A 390 -15.34 -13.10 14.44
CA PHE A 390 -14.71 -13.14 15.77
C PHE A 390 -15.44 -12.23 16.76
N ARG A 391 -15.14 -12.43 18.05
CA ARG A 391 -15.78 -11.65 19.12
C ARG A 391 -15.38 -10.18 19.00
N PRO A 392 -16.32 -9.23 19.10
CA PRO A 392 -15.99 -7.80 19.05
C PRO A 392 -14.98 -7.34 20.12
N GLY A 393 -14.86 -8.09 21.23
CA GLY A 393 -13.88 -7.83 22.29
C GLY A 393 -12.41 -7.89 21.85
N LEU A 394 -12.09 -8.61 20.76
CA LEU A 394 -10.72 -8.68 20.24
C LEU A 394 -10.24 -7.34 19.66
N VAL A 395 -11.17 -6.46 19.29
CA VAL A 395 -10.91 -5.14 18.71
C VAL A 395 -11.48 -4.00 19.57
N SER A 396 -11.70 -4.24 20.87
CA SER A 396 -12.34 -3.27 21.77
C SER A 396 -11.54 -1.96 21.94
N GLU A 397 -10.21 -1.99 21.79
CA GLU A 397 -9.38 -0.78 21.92
C GLU A 397 -9.72 0.26 20.83
N THR A 398 -9.87 -0.21 19.59
CA THR A 398 -10.19 0.64 18.45
C THR A 398 -11.69 0.91 18.31
N LEU A 399 -12.54 0.10 18.97
CA LEU A 399 -13.99 0.22 18.99
C LEU A 399 -14.48 1.01 20.22
N SER A 400 -14.05 2.27 20.32
CA SER A 400 -14.45 3.16 21.42
C SER A 400 -14.70 4.59 20.95
N VAL A 401 -15.52 5.35 21.68
CA VAL A 401 -15.82 6.77 21.37
C VAL A 401 -14.53 7.60 21.24
N ARG A 402 -13.53 7.30 22.08
CA ARG A 402 -12.19 7.94 22.02
C ARG A 402 -11.49 7.67 20.68
N THR A 403 -11.63 6.48 20.11
CA THR A 403 -11.04 6.16 18.81
C THR A 403 -11.80 6.81 17.68
N PHE A 404 -13.14 6.82 17.68
CA PHE A 404 -13.94 7.60 16.73
C PHE A 404 -13.49 9.06 16.68
N HIS A 405 -13.39 9.71 17.85
CA HIS A 405 -12.94 11.09 17.93
C HIS A 405 -11.51 11.29 17.39
N PHE A 406 -10.60 10.37 17.71
CA PHE A 406 -9.22 10.42 17.21
C PHE A 406 -9.15 10.33 15.68
N ILE A 407 -9.91 9.43 15.05
CA ILE A 407 -9.97 9.31 13.58
C ILE A 407 -10.59 10.57 12.97
N GLU A 408 -11.67 11.10 13.56
CA GLU A 408 -12.32 12.33 13.09
C GLU A 408 -11.40 13.55 13.16
N GLN A 409 -10.64 13.73 14.24
CA GLN A 409 -9.65 14.79 14.37
C GLN A 409 -8.58 14.71 13.27
N ASN A 410 -8.03 13.52 13.04
CA ASN A 410 -7.04 13.30 11.98
C ASN A 410 -7.65 13.53 10.59
N LEU A 411 -8.88 13.06 10.34
CA LEU A 411 -9.57 13.25 9.06
C LEU A 411 -9.81 14.74 8.75
N THR A 412 -10.27 15.51 9.74
CA THR A 412 -10.45 16.96 9.62
C THR A 412 -9.12 17.67 9.37
N ASN A 413 -8.08 17.34 10.13
CA ASN A 413 -6.74 17.90 9.95
C ASN A 413 -6.20 17.62 8.53
N TYR A 414 -6.28 16.38 8.04
CA TYR A 414 -5.82 16.05 6.68
C TYR A 414 -6.62 16.76 5.61
N TYR A 415 -7.92 16.94 5.80
CA TYR A 415 -8.75 17.70 4.87
C TYR A 415 -8.36 19.17 4.83
N GLU A 416 -8.16 19.81 5.99
CA GLU A 416 -7.70 21.19 6.09
C GLU A 416 -6.29 21.38 5.49
N MET A 417 -5.37 20.47 5.79
CA MET A 417 -4.01 20.49 5.24
C MET A 417 -3.98 20.25 3.73
N MET A 418 -4.86 19.39 3.20
CA MET A 418 -4.99 19.20 1.75
C MET A 418 -5.43 20.50 1.04
N LEU A 419 -6.25 21.33 1.69
CA LEU A 419 -6.75 22.59 1.12
C LEU A 419 -5.76 23.75 1.27
N THR A 420 -5.02 23.79 2.38
CA THR A 420 -4.08 24.87 2.70
C THR A 420 -2.69 24.63 2.11
N ASP A 421 -2.13 23.43 2.27
CA ASP A 421 -0.82 23.03 1.75
C ASP A 421 -0.94 22.40 0.35
N ARG A 422 -1.08 23.26 -0.66
CA ARG A 422 -1.18 22.83 -2.07
C ARG A 422 0.06 22.13 -2.60
N LYS A 423 1.23 22.26 -1.96
CA LYS A 423 2.47 21.61 -2.41
C LYS A 423 2.42 20.11 -2.16
N GLU A 424 1.94 19.71 -0.98
CA GLU A 424 1.81 18.31 -0.55
C GLU A 424 0.37 17.79 -0.61
N ALA A 425 -0.53 18.45 -1.35
CA ALA A 425 -1.96 18.08 -1.41
C ALA A 425 -2.20 16.60 -1.76
N VAL A 426 -1.36 16.00 -2.61
CA VAL A 426 -1.46 14.56 -2.96
C VAL A 426 -1.12 13.68 -1.76
N SER A 427 -0.09 14.05 -0.98
CA SER A 427 0.32 13.34 0.23
C SER A 427 -0.78 13.43 1.30
N TRP A 428 -1.34 14.61 1.53
CA TRP A 428 -2.48 14.82 2.43
C TRP A 428 -3.72 14.05 2.01
N ALA A 429 -4.02 14.01 0.71
CA ALA A 429 -5.16 13.25 0.19
C ALA A 429 -5.00 11.73 0.39
N ARG A 430 -3.77 11.19 0.32
CA ARG A 430 -3.50 9.79 0.66
C ARG A 430 -3.75 9.49 2.14
N ARG A 431 -3.32 10.38 3.04
CA ARG A 431 -3.58 10.26 4.50
C ARG A 431 -5.07 10.33 4.79
N MET A 432 -5.77 11.30 4.19
CA MET A 432 -7.23 11.44 4.28
C MET A 432 -7.95 10.17 3.81
N HIS A 433 -7.51 9.56 2.72
CA HIS A 433 -8.09 8.32 2.20
C HIS A 433 -7.96 7.15 3.18
N LEU A 434 -6.80 7.00 3.83
CA LEU A 434 -6.60 5.97 4.87
C LEU A 434 -7.48 6.21 6.09
N ALA A 435 -7.55 7.46 6.58
CA ALA A 435 -8.42 7.82 7.69
C ALA A 435 -9.91 7.59 7.36
N LEU A 436 -10.33 7.90 6.13
CA LEU A 436 -11.70 7.66 5.68
C LEU A 436 -12.01 6.16 5.61
N LYS A 437 -11.09 5.32 5.13
CA LYS A 437 -11.24 3.86 5.14
C LYS A 437 -11.34 3.31 6.56
N ALA A 438 -10.49 3.79 7.48
CA ALA A 438 -10.56 3.44 8.89
C ALA A 438 -11.93 3.82 9.49
N TYR A 439 -12.43 5.02 9.19
CA TYR A 439 -13.74 5.49 9.65
C TYR A 439 -14.89 4.65 9.07
N GLN A 440 -14.83 4.28 7.80
CA GLN A 440 -15.80 3.40 7.16
C GLN A 440 -15.88 2.04 7.86
N GLU A 441 -14.74 1.46 8.22
CA GLU A 441 -14.70 0.17 8.89
C GLU A 441 -15.23 0.24 10.33
N LEU A 442 -14.94 1.34 11.06
CA LEU A 442 -15.55 1.61 12.36
C LEU A 442 -17.09 1.63 12.27
N LEU A 443 -17.63 2.34 11.27
CA LEU A 443 -19.07 2.40 11.03
C LEU A 443 -19.66 1.03 10.65
N ALA A 444 -18.97 0.29 9.79
CA ALA A 444 -19.39 -1.05 9.37
C ALA A 444 -19.48 -2.00 10.58
N THR A 445 -18.44 -1.99 11.42
CA THR A 445 -18.39 -2.81 12.64
C THR A 445 -19.52 -2.45 13.61
N VAL A 446 -19.74 -1.16 13.88
CA VAL A 446 -20.82 -0.70 14.76
C VAL A 446 -22.21 -1.07 14.21
N ASN A 447 -22.40 -1.03 12.89
CA ASN A 447 -23.66 -1.45 12.28
C ASN A 447 -23.91 -2.96 12.40
N GLU A 448 -22.86 -3.79 12.32
CA GLU A 448 -22.98 -5.23 12.56
C GLU A 448 -23.22 -5.54 14.05
N MET A 449 -22.68 -4.74 14.98
CA MET A 449 -22.94 -4.89 16.42
C MET A 449 -24.43 -4.72 16.79
N ASP A 450 -25.18 -3.88 16.07
CA ASP A 450 -26.63 -3.72 16.30
C ASP A 450 -27.43 -5.00 16.05
N VAL A 451 -26.95 -5.82 15.12
CA VAL A 451 -27.59 -7.07 14.70
C VAL A 451 -27.05 -8.26 15.53
N CYS A 452 -26.07 -8.03 16.40
CA CYS A 452 -25.47 -9.07 17.23
C CYS A 452 -26.51 -9.66 18.20
N PRO A 453 -26.51 -10.99 18.42
CA PRO A 453 -27.41 -11.62 19.38
C PRO A 453 -27.12 -11.20 20.83
N ASP A 454 -25.89 -10.81 21.14
CA ASP A 454 -25.46 -10.40 22.48
C ASP A 454 -25.96 -8.99 22.83
N GLU A 455 -26.71 -8.87 23.93
CA GLU A 455 -27.27 -7.63 24.41
C GLU A 455 -26.20 -6.63 24.87
N ALA A 456 -25.10 -7.09 25.47
CA ALA A 456 -24.01 -6.21 25.90
C ALA A 456 -23.31 -5.53 24.71
N VAL A 457 -23.18 -6.25 23.60
CA VAL A 457 -22.62 -5.73 22.34
C VAL A 457 -23.56 -4.70 21.72
N ARG A 458 -24.87 -4.97 21.68
CA ARG A 458 -25.87 -4.00 21.19
C ARG A 458 -25.92 -2.73 22.03
N GLU A 459 -25.82 -2.85 23.36
CA GLU A 459 -25.81 -1.69 24.24
C GLU A 459 -24.54 -0.85 24.03
N SER A 460 -23.38 -1.50 23.87
CA SER A 460 -22.13 -0.82 23.52
C SER A 460 -22.25 -0.06 22.19
N SER A 461 -22.89 -0.65 21.17
CA SER A 461 -23.17 0.02 19.90
C SER A 461 -24.04 1.27 20.08
N ARG A 462 -25.13 1.16 20.86
CA ARG A 462 -26.02 2.30 21.15
C ARG A 462 -25.29 3.45 21.83
N ILE A 463 -24.44 3.17 22.81
CA ILE A 463 -23.63 4.18 23.49
C ILE A 463 -22.72 4.89 22.48
N ILE A 464 -21.97 4.11 21.69
CA ILE A 464 -21.08 4.67 20.66
C ILE A 464 -21.85 5.54 19.67
N LYS A 465 -23.02 5.10 19.19
CA LYS A 465 -23.88 5.90 18.31
C LYS A 465 -24.40 7.17 18.98
N SER A 466 -24.84 7.10 20.23
CA SER A 466 -25.37 8.27 20.94
C SER A 466 -24.31 9.35 21.19
N GLU A 467 -23.06 8.95 21.43
CA GLU A 467 -21.98 9.89 21.78
C GLU A 467 -21.16 10.34 20.58
N ALA A 468 -20.87 9.46 19.62
CA ALA A 468 -20.03 9.78 18.46
C ALA A 468 -20.82 10.50 17.33
N TRP A 469 -22.08 10.11 17.11
CA TRP A 469 -22.85 10.56 15.94
C TRP A 469 -23.24 12.06 15.95
N PRO A 470 -23.62 12.68 17.09
CA PRO A 470 -23.95 14.11 17.12
C PRO A 470 -22.74 15.01 16.78
N GLY A 471 -21.53 14.56 17.08
CA GLY A 471 -20.28 15.25 16.74
C GLY A 471 -19.90 15.12 15.26
N CYS A 472 -20.12 13.95 14.66
CA CYS A 472 -19.75 13.65 13.28
C CYS A 472 -20.51 14.51 12.26
N TRP A 473 -21.84 14.64 12.38
CA TRP A 473 -22.66 15.42 11.44
C TRP A 473 -22.45 16.93 11.54
N SER A 474 -22.02 17.41 12.71
CA SER A 474 -21.79 18.84 12.96
C SER A 474 -20.35 19.28 12.62
N ARG A 475 -19.35 18.38 12.72
CA ARG A 475 -17.92 18.70 12.56
C ARG A 475 -17.28 18.27 11.24
N LEU A 476 -17.93 17.42 10.45
CA LEU A 476 -17.44 17.02 9.13
C LEU A 476 -18.33 17.59 8.01
N PRO A 477 -18.21 18.89 7.68
CA PRO A 477 -18.83 19.45 6.47
C PRO A 477 -18.42 18.69 5.21
N CYS A 478 -17.28 18.00 5.20
CA CYS A 478 -16.81 17.20 4.07
C CYS A 478 -17.70 15.98 3.76
N LEU A 479 -18.54 15.52 4.68
CA LEU A 479 -19.55 14.48 4.43
C LEU A 479 -20.86 15.08 3.90
N SER A 480 -21.21 16.31 4.31
CA SER A 480 -22.46 16.99 3.89
C SER A 480 -22.32 17.78 2.57
N THR A 481 -21.16 18.41 2.31
CA THR A 481 -20.87 19.18 1.08
C THR A 481 -20.62 18.31 -0.15
N GLN A 482 -20.50 17.00 0.01
CA GLN A 482 -20.41 16.04 -1.10
C GLN A 482 -21.75 15.78 -1.82
N THR A 483 -22.82 16.49 -1.47
CA THR A 483 -24.14 16.35 -2.10
C THR A 483 -24.50 17.45 -3.12
N SER A 484 -23.62 18.44 -3.36
CA SER A 484 -23.91 19.58 -4.24
C SER A 484 -23.03 19.60 -5.51
N PRO A 485 -23.58 19.34 -6.72
CA PRO A 485 -22.97 19.83 -7.96
C PRO A 485 -23.43 21.29 -8.20
N PHE A 486 -22.53 22.09 -8.79
CA PHE A 486 -22.66 23.51 -9.20
C PHE A 486 -24.07 24.07 -9.58
N PRO A 487 -24.26 25.41 -9.47
CA PRO A 487 -25.58 26.03 -9.43
C PRO A 487 -26.23 25.99 -10.80
N SER A 488 -27.40 25.33 -10.86
CA SER A 488 -28.39 25.57 -11.90
C SER A 488 -29.66 25.97 -11.18
N GLN A 489 -30.09 27.20 -11.44
CA GLN A 489 -31.33 27.80 -10.97
C GLN A 489 -32.49 26.79 -11.01
N LEU A 490 -33.25 26.70 -9.92
CA LEU A 490 -34.70 26.54 -9.90
C LEU A 490 -35.20 26.75 -8.46
N HIS A 491 -36.00 27.81 -8.29
CA HIS A 491 -36.80 28.06 -7.09
C HIS A 491 -37.63 26.82 -6.71
N LEU A 492 -37.74 26.52 -5.42
CA LEU A 492 -38.97 26.07 -4.72
C LEU A 492 -38.75 26.09 -3.19
N SER A 493 -39.75 26.62 -2.48
CA SER A 493 -39.80 26.90 -1.03
C SER A 493 -39.83 25.63 -0.15
N PRO A 494 -39.57 25.71 1.18
CA PRO A 494 -39.31 24.54 2.03
C PRO A 494 -40.60 23.93 2.62
N PRO A 495 -40.59 22.62 2.96
CA PRO A 495 -41.45 22.10 4.02
C PRO A 495 -40.67 21.71 5.28
N SER A 496 -41.40 21.78 6.39
CA SER A 496 -41.07 21.57 7.81
C SER A 496 -40.66 20.13 8.18
N PRO A 497 -40.11 19.90 9.41
CA PRO A 497 -39.37 18.69 9.73
C PRO A 497 -40.31 17.56 10.18
N SER A 498 -40.23 16.42 9.50
CA SER A 498 -40.65 15.14 10.04
C SER A 498 -39.62 14.10 9.60
N PHE A 499 -39.14 13.31 10.57
CA PHE A 499 -38.23 12.19 10.35
C PHE A 499 -38.98 11.05 9.66
N PRO A 500 -38.45 10.49 8.56
CA PRO A 500 -38.57 9.05 8.38
C PRO A 500 -37.27 8.39 7.85
N ASP A 501 -37.05 7.18 8.37
CA ASP A 501 -36.34 6.03 7.80
C ASP A 501 -35.18 6.29 6.84
N GLN A 502 -33.95 6.26 7.38
CA GLN A 502 -32.71 6.24 6.60
C GLN A 502 -32.33 4.81 6.22
N SER A 503 -32.87 4.31 5.11
CA SER A 503 -32.15 3.36 4.27
C SER A 503 -31.01 4.11 3.56
N PHE A 504 -29.76 3.85 3.93
CA PHE A 504 -28.58 4.49 3.35
C PHE A 504 -28.45 4.16 1.84
N HIS A 505 -28.72 5.15 0.99
CA HIS A 505 -28.61 5.03 -0.48
C HIS A 505 -27.15 5.26 -0.94
N PRO A 506 -26.66 4.63 -2.04
CA PRO A 506 -25.24 4.52 -2.40
C PRO A 506 -24.60 5.80 -3.00
N LEU A 507 -25.11 6.99 -2.71
CA LEU A 507 -24.70 8.23 -3.36
C LEU A 507 -23.59 9.00 -2.64
N LEU A 508 -23.23 8.61 -1.41
CA LEU A 508 -22.07 9.12 -0.67
C LEU A 508 -20.71 8.81 -1.35
N PHE A 509 -20.70 7.96 -2.37
CA PHE A 509 -19.51 7.29 -2.89
C PHE A 509 -18.89 7.93 -4.15
N SER A 510 -19.40 9.08 -4.62
CA SER A 510 -19.01 9.66 -5.91
C SER A 510 -18.02 10.83 -5.84
N VAL A 511 -17.99 11.60 -4.74
CA VAL A 511 -17.43 12.97 -4.79
C VAL A 511 -16.00 13.10 -4.27
N CYS A 512 -15.52 12.25 -3.36
CA CYS A 512 -14.08 12.12 -3.10
C CYS A 512 -13.26 11.82 -4.36
N ARG A 513 -13.88 11.34 -5.45
CA ARG A 513 -13.22 11.12 -6.76
C ARG A 513 -12.88 12.41 -7.53
N GLN A 514 -13.49 13.56 -7.22
CA GLN A 514 -13.37 14.77 -8.05
C GLN A 514 -12.39 15.84 -7.54
N HIS A 515 -12.12 15.91 -6.23
CA HIS A 515 -11.21 16.94 -5.68
C HIS A 515 -9.71 16.66 -5.87
N PHE A 516 -9.33 15.45 -6.29
CA PHE A 516 -7.93 14.99 -6.37
C PHE A 516 -7.00 15.71 -7.37
N LEU A 517 -7.48 16.63 -8.22
CA LEU A 517 -6.62 17.16 -9.31
C LEU A 517 -6.78 18.66 -9.58
N CYS A 518 -7.08 19.47 -8.57
CA CYS A 518 -7.03 20.94 -8.68
C CYS A 518 -5.64 21.51 -8.34
N ASP A 519 -4.68 21.38 -9.26
CA ASP A 519 -3.83 22.46 -9.79
C ASP A 519 -2.49 21.96 -10.34
N GLY A 520 -2.28 22.22 -11.63
CA GLY A 520 -1.05 21.92 -12.37
C GLY A 520 -1.21 22.34 -13.83
N VAL A 521 -0.76 23.55 -14.16
CA VAL A 521 -0.76 24.20 -15.49
C VAL A 521 0.72 24.34 -15.96
N PRO A 522 1.05 24.82 -17.18
CA PRO A 522 1.27 24.10 -18.43
C PRO A 522 2.73 24.12 -18.97
N GLY A 523 3.03 23.22 -19.92
CA GLY A 523 3.72 23.57 -21.19
C GLY A 523 5.26 23.67 -21.25
N ALA A 524 5.88 22.75 -22.00
CA ALA A 524 6.94 23.08 -22.97
C ALA A 524 6.91 22.04 -24.12
N LEU A 525 6.86 22.55 -25.35
CA LEU A 525 6.75 21.85 -26.65
C LEU A 525 8.06 21.11 -27.02
N PRO A 526 8.03 20.10 -27.92
CA PRO A 526 9.14 19.85 -28.82
C PRO A 526 8.85 20.47 -30.19
N GLY A 527 9.64 21.48 -30.54
CA GLY A 527 9.76 21.97 -31.90
C GLY A 527 10.65 21.04 -32.72
N SER A 528 10.12 20.60 -33.86
CA SER A 528 10.86 19.98 -34.96
C SER A 528 11.87 20.97 -35.55
N LEU A 529 13.13 20.56 -35.70
CA LEU A 529 14.08 21.18 -36.60
C LEU A 529 14.33 20.24 -37.78
N SER A 530 13.99 20.73 -38.97
CA SER A 530 14.43 20.24 -40.28
C SER A 530 15.20 21.38 -40.94
N GLU A 531 16.41 21.07 -41.43
CA GLU A 531 17.25 21.85 -42.37
C GLU A 531 17.82 23.16 -41.78
N VAL A 532 19.13 23.44 -41.73
CA VAL A 532 20.34 23.12 -42.52
C VAL A 532 21.53 22.89 -41.60
#